data_AF-A0A915P387-F1
#
_entry.id   AF-A0A915P387-F1
#
_cell.length_a   1.000
_cell.length_b   1.000
_cell.length_c   1.000
_cell.angle_alpha   90.00
_cell.angle_beta   90.00
_cell.angle_gamma   90.00
#
_symmetry.space_group_name_H-M   'P 1'
#
loop_
_entity.id
_entity.type
_entity.pdbx_description
1 polymer ?
#
loop_
_entity_poly.entity_id
_entity_poly.type
_entity_poly.pdbx_seq_one_letter_code
_entity_poly.pdbx_strand_id
1 'polypeptide(L)' 'MRKILFAIGVILAFQAILIDSIPVDNSLVGEPEIECGPTSITVNFNTQNPFEGHVYVKGLFDQQ' A
#
# COMPACT_ATOMS: atom_id res chain seq x y z
N MET A 1 -28.64 -8.66 -30.54
CA MET A 1 -28.23 -7.51 -29.69
C MET A 1 -28.38 -7.79 -28.19
N ARG A 2 -29.57 -8.14 -27.66
CA ARG A 2 -29.77 -8.40 -26.20
C ARG A 2 -28.89 -9.51 -25.59
N LYS A 3 -28.66 -10.60 -26.33
CA LYS A 3 -27.77 -11.71 -25.89
C LYS A 3 -26.29 -11.32 -25.83
N ILE A 4 -25.85 -10.45 -26.75
CA ILE A 4 -24.47 -9.95 -26.80
C ILE A 4 -24.23 -8.98 -25.63
N LEU A 5 -25.20 -8.10 -25.36
CA LEU A 5 -25.14 -7.19 -24.21
C LEU A 5 -25.06 -7.94 -22.89
N PHE A 6 -25.82 -9.04 -22.75
CA PHE A 6 -25.76 -9.90 -21.57
C PHE A 6 -24.41 -10.61 -21.43
N ALA A 7 -23.87 -11.15 -22.52
CA ALA A 7 -22.55 -11.79 -22.52
C ALA A 7 -21.43 -10.81 -22.13
N ILE A 8 -21.47 -9.58 -22.66
CA ILE A 8 -20.52 -8.51 -22.28
C ILE A 8 -20.65 -8.18 -20.79
N GLY A 9 -21.88 -8.04 -20.28
CA GLY A 9 -22.12 -7.80 -18.86
C GLY A 9 -21.55 -8.90 -17.95
N VAL A 10 -21.71 -10.17 -18.34
CA VAL A 10 -21.16 -11.31 -17.60
C VAL A 10 -19.62 -11.32 -17.63
N ILE A 11 -19.01 -11.04 -18.79
CA ILE A 11 -17.55 -10.99 -18.93
C ILE A 11 -16.96 -9.86 -18.07
N LEU A 12 -17.57 -8.68 -18.08
CA LEU A 12 -17.12 -7.54 -17.26
C LEU A 12 -17.26 -7.83 -15.75
N ALA A 13 -18.36 -8.48 -15.34
CA ALA A 13 -18.53 -8.89 -13.95
C ALA A 13 -17.49 -9.93 -13.52
N PHE A 14 -17.12 -10.86 -14.40
CA PHE A 14 -16.12 -11.87 -14.11
C PHE A 14 -14.70 -11.29 -13.93
N GLN A 15 -14.33 -10.27 -14.72
CA GLN A 15 -13.03 -9.62 -14.59
C GLN A 15 -12.90 -8.78 -13.31
N ALA A 16 -14.00 -8.22 -12.80
CA ALA A 16 -13.98 -7.46 -11.54
C ALA A 16 -13.63 -8.32 -10.32
N ILE A 17 -13.84 -9.65 -10.39
CA ILE A 17 -13.58 -10.58 -9.28
C ILE A 17 -12.10 -11.02 -9.25
N LEU A 18 -11.34 -10.81 -10.34
CA LEU A 18 -9.95 -11.26 -10.45
C LEU A 18 -8.92 -10.20 -10.02
N ILE A 19 -9.36 -9.08 -9.46
CA ILE A 19 -8.45 -8.07 -8.90
C ILE A 19 -8.00 -8.55 -7.53
N ASP A 20 -6.85 -9.21 -7.50
CA ASP A 20 -6.16 -9.59 -6.27
C ASP A 20 -5.15 -8.50 -5.90
N SER A 21 -5.29 -7.90 -4.73
CA SER A 21 -4.27 -6.97 -4.21
C SER A 21 -3.10 -7.79 -3.69
N ILE A 22 -1.86 -7.47 -4.09
CA ILE A 22 -0.67 -8.05 -3.47
C ILE A 22 -0.69 -7.64 -1.99
N PRO A 23 -0.86 -8.58 -1.04
CA PRO A 23 -0.87 -8.23 0.38
C PRO A 23 0.52 -7.73 0.77
N VAL A 24 0.57 -6.73 1.66
CA VAL A 24 1.83 -6.25 2.22
C VAL A 24 2.25 -7.21 3.33
N ASP A 25 3.41 -7.87 3.17
CA ASP A 25 3.88 -8.95 4.05
C ASP A 25 4.17 -8.50 5.50
N ASN A 26 4.31 -7.19 5.76
CA ASN A 26 4.46 -6.64 7.11
C ASN A 26 3.95 -5.19 7.19
N SER A 27 2.64 -4.99 7.15
CA SER A 27 2.03 -3.66 7.25
C SER A 27 2.29 -2.97 8.59
N LEU A 28 2.09 -1.65 8.60
CA LEU A 28 2.04 -0.87 9.83
C LEU A 28 0.84 -1.29 10.69
N VAL A 29 1.04 -1.26 12.01
CA VAL A 29 -0.03 -1.38 12.99
C VAL A 29 -0.52 0.03 13.32
N GLY A 30 -1.65 0.40 12.73
CA GLY A 30 -2.20 1.75 12.85
C GLY A 30 -1.46 2.78 12.01
N GLU A 31 -1.65 4.05 12.36
CA GLU A 31 -0.98 5.18 11.71
C GLU A 31 0.35 5.49 12.41
N PRO A 32 1.38 5.93 11.67
CA PRO A 32 2.62 6.38 12.25
C PRO A 32 2.42 7.68 13.04
N GLU A 33 3.17 7.83 14.12
CA GLU A 33 3.19 9.06 14.93
C GLU A 33 4.30 9.98 14.43
N ILE A 34 3.97 11.27 14.32
CA ILE A 34 4.89 12.29 13.80
C ILE A 34 5.11 13.36 14.87
N GLU A 35 6.37 13.58 15.22
CA GLU A 35 6.79 14.67 16.09
C GLU A 35 7.65 15.66 15.31
N CYS A 36 7.17 16.90 15.21
CA CYS A 36 7.89 17.98 14.54
C CYS A 36 8.71 18.78 15.55
N GLY A 37 10.02 18.62 15.52
CA GLY A 37 10.97 19.46 16.25
C GLY A 37 11.40 20.70 15.43
N PRO A 38 12.15 21.63 16.05
CA PRO A 38 12.62 22.84 15.36
C PRO A 38 13.66 22.56 14.25
N THR A 39 14.38 21.43 14.31
CA THR A 39 15.44 21.07 13.36
C THR A 39 15.31 19.66 12.80
N SER A 40 14.36 18.86 13.28
CA SER A 40 14.19 17.46 12.90
C SER A 40 12.73 17.03 12.99
N ILE A 41 12.37 15.99 12.23
CA ILE A 41 11.08 15.32 12.31
C ILE A 41 11.35 13.89 12.76
N THR A 42 10.69 13.46 13.83
CA THR A 42 10.72 12.07 14.29
C THR A 42 9.48 11.36 13.79
N VAL A 43 9.67 10.19 13.17
CA VAL A 43 8.58 9.33 12.70
C VAL A 43 8.67 8.02 13.47
N ASN A 44 7.65 7.71 14.24
CA ASN A 44 7.57 6.48 15.01
C ASN A 44 6.47 5.58 14.43
N PHE A 45 6.80 4.34 14.11
CA PHE A 45 5.86 3.39 13.52
C PHE A 45 6.08 1.99 14.06
N ASN A 46 5.00 1.24 14.14
CA ASN A 46 5.03 -0.17 14.55
C ASN A 46 4.64 -1.04 13.36
N THR A 47 5.33 -2.16 13.20
CA THR A 47 5.02 -3.18 12.19
C THR A 47 4.39 -4.40 12.86
N GLN A 48 3.61 -5.18 12.10
CA GLN A 48 2.95 -6.40 12.63
C GLN A 48 3.96 -7.43 13.14
N ASN A 49 5.10 -7.54 12.47
CA ASN A 49 6.24 -8.39 12.78
C ASN A 49 7.51 -7.54 12.94
N PRO A 50 8.61 -8.05 13.52
CA PRO A 50 9.88 -7.34 13.59
C PRO A 50 10.30 -6.73 12.24
N PHE A 51 10.78 -5.49 12.27
CA PHE A 51 11.19 -4.77 11.06
C PHE A 51 12.54 -5.29 10.56
N GLU A 52 12.56 -5.78 9.33
CA GLU A 52 13.78 -6.15 8.60
C GLU A 52 13.79 -5.37 7.28
N GLY A 53 14.70 -4.40 7.12
CA GLY A 53 14.79 -3.61 5.90
C GLY A 53 15.43 -2.23 6.07
N HIS A 54 15.15 -1.35 5.11
CA HIS A 54 15.66 0.02 5.05
C HIS A 54 14.52 1.03 5.00
N VAL A 55 14.72 2.18 5.64
CA VAL A 55 13.81 3.32 5.57
C VAL A 55 14.34 4.29 4.53
N TYR A 56 13.52 4.64 3.54
CA TYR A 56 13.89 5.59 2.49
C TYR A 56 13.11 6.89 2.63
N VAL A 57 13.83 8.01 2.55
CA VAL A 57 13.24 9.33 2.46
C VAL A 57 13.26 9.78 1.01
N LYS A 58 12.09 10.14 0.47
CA LYS A 58 11.95 10.54 -0.94
C LYS A 58 12.87 11.73 -1.23
N GLY A 59 13.72 11.58 -2.26
CA GLY A 59 14.67 12.62 -2.69
C GLY A 59 16.02 12.57 -1.97
N LEU A 60 16.21 11.70 -0.98
CA LEU A 60 17.48 11.54 -0.24
C LEU A 60 18.06 10.12 -0.40
N PHE A 61 17.66 9.39 -1.45
CA PHE A 61 18.08 8.01 -1.69
C PHE A 61 19.62 7.85 -1.73
N ASP A 62 20.33 8.83 -2.29
CA ASP A 62 21.79 8.80 -2.44
C ASP A 62 22.56 9.20 -1.16
N GLN A 63 21.88 9.51 -0.06
CA GLN A 63 22.49 9.98 1.19
C GLN A 63 22.61 8.88 2.27
N GLN A 64 22.36 7.62 1.92
CA GLN A 64 22.41 6.48 2.82
C GLN A 64 23.84 5.96 3.04
#